data_AF-A0A1H4GMB2-F1
#
_entry.id   AF-A0A1H4GMB2-F1
#
_cell.length_a   1.000
_cell.length_b   1.000
_cell.length_c   1.000
_cell.angle_alpha   90.00
_cell.angle_beta   90.00
_cell.angle_gamma   90.00
#
_symmetry.space_group_name_H-M   'P 1'
#
loop_
_entity.id
_entity.type
_entity.pdbx_description
1 polymer ?
#
loop_
_entity_poly.entity_id
_entity_poly.type
_entity_poly.pdbx_seq_one_letter_code
_entity_poly.pdbx_strand_id
1 'polypeptide(L)'
;MSIAPAADIIHVWTEHGTPIRLVWAGTRYRLAGAEPIRTIAVHDALTHPAEQLRGWSVIGRAEQDPADVRVFRVQRQGAGWVLIAFDPA
;
A
#
# COMPACT_ATOMS: atom_id res chain seq x y z
N MET A 1 -18.52 20.22 -2.40
CA MET A 1 -18.06 19.32 -1.32
C MET A 1 -17.27 18.21 -1.97
N SER A 2 -15.97 18.09 -1.68
CA SER A 2 -15.15 16.96 -2.15
C SER A 2 -15.31 15.83 -1.15
N ILE A 3 -15.97 14.75 -1.54
CA ILE A 3 -16.02 13.51 -0.74
C ILE A 3 -14.67 12.84 -0.93
N ALA A 4 -13.85 12.81 0.12
CA ALA A 4 -12.69 11.92 0.14
C ALA A 4 -13.23 10.49 -0.07
N PRO A 5 -12.74 9.72 -1.04
CA PRO A 5 -13.22 8.35 -1.22
C PRO A 5 -13.01 7.60 0.10
N ALA A 6 -14.04 6.85 0.53
CA ALA A 6 -13.92 5.96 1.66
C ALA A 6 -12.72 5.04 1.40
N ALA A 7 -11.79 4.96 2.34
CA ALA A 7 -10.59 4.17 2.15
C ALA A 7 -10.98 2.69 1.99
N ASP A 8 -10.82 2.14 0.78
CA ASP A 8 -11.16 0.75 0.51
C ASP A 8 -10.22 -0.15 1.32
N ILE A 9 -10.80 -0.97 2.19
CA ILE A 9 -10.05 -2.03 2.87
C ILE A 9 -9.64 -3.05 1.81
N ILE A 10 -8.35 -3.32 1.72
CA ILE A 10 -7.78 -4.24 0.74
C ILE A 10 -7.08 -5.40 1.45
N HIS A 11 -6.96 -6.52 0.74
CA HIS A 11 -6.15 -7.63 1.19
C HIS A 11 -4.78 -7.56 0.54
N VAL A 12 -3.73 -7.57 1.36
CA VAL A 12 -2.33 -7.54 0.92
C VAL A 12 -1.62 -8.75 1.51
N TRP A 13 -0.95 -9.52 0.66
CA TRP A 13 -0.05 -10.58 1.09
C TRP A 13 1.36 -10.04 1.11
N THR A 14 2.09 -10.38 2.16
CA THR A 14 3.47 -9.93 2.37
C THR A 14 4.41 -11.11 2.50
N GLU A 15 5.61 -10.98 1.97
CA GLU A 15 6.73 -11.87 2.20
C GLU A 15 7.84 -11.07 2.89
N HIS A 16 8.33 -11.55 4.04
CA HIS A 16 9.28 -10.81 4.88
C HIS A 16 8.88 -9.35 5.21
N GLY A 17 7.57 -9.06 5.24
CA GLY A 17 7.01 -7.73 5.49
C GLY A 17 6.86 -6.85 4.25
N THR A 18 7.36 -7.28 3.09
CA THR A 18 7.21 -6.58 1.80
C THR A 18 5.98 -7.10 1.05
N PRO A 19 5.10 -6.25 0.51
CA PRO A 19 3.96 -6.67 -0.30
C PRO A 19 4.38 -7.47 -1.53
N ILE A 20 3.71 -8.60 -1.77
CA ILE A 20 3.91 -9.44 -2.96
C ILE A 20 2.63 -9.64 -3.81
N ARG A 21 1.44 -9.51 -3.21
CA ARG A 21 0.14 -9.55 -3.90
C ARG A 21 -0.86 -8.64 -3.22
N LEU A 22 -1.83 -8.14 -3.98
CA LEU A 22 -3.00 -7.46 -3.42
C LEU A 22 -4.28 -7.82 -4.18
N VAL A 23 -5.42 -7.68 -3.50
CA VAL A 23 -6.75 -7.75 -4.10
C VAL A 23 -7.44 -6.41 -3.95
N TRP A 24 -7.88 -5.86 -5.07
CA TRP A 24 -8.67 -4.63 -5.12
C TRP A 24 -9.73 -4.73 -6.21
N ALA A 25 -10.94 -4.23 -5.91
CA ALA A 25 -12.09 -4.26 -6.82
C ALA A 25 -12.40 -5.66 -7.43
N GLY A 26 -12.15 -6.74 -6.67
CA GLY A 26 -12.34 -8.12 -7.14
C GLY A 26 -11.21 -8.67 -8.03
N THR A 27 -10.23 -7.84 -8.40
CA THR A 27 -9.09 -8.21 -9.23
C THR A 27 -7.87 -8.54 -8.36
N ARG A 28 -7.13 -9.59 -8.76
CA ARG A 28 -5.88 -9.99 -8.11
C ARG A 28 -4.72 -9.36 -8.85
N TYR A 29 -3.82 -8.72 -8.12
CA TYR A 29 -2.62 -8.12 -8.67
C TYR A 29 -1.39 -8.82 -8.10
N ARG A 30 -0.50 -9.28 -8.97
CA ARG A 30 0.87 -9.68 -8.60
C ARG A 30 1.74 -8.43 -8.59
N LEU A 31 2.51 -8.24 -7.53
CA LEU A 31 3.33 -7.04 -7.38
C LEU A 31 4.70 -7.24 -8.03
N ALA A 32 5.10 -6.27 -8.85
CA ALA A 32 6.39 -6.24 -9.55
C ALA A 32 7.42 -5.35 -8.84
N GLY A 33 6.96 -4.44 -7.99
CA GLY A 33 7.80 -3.55 -7.18
C GLY A 33 7.04 -3.05 -5.96
N ALA A 34 7.78 -2.80 -4.87
CA ALA A 34 7.24 -2.28 -3.63
C ALA A 34 8.25 -1.34 -2.98
N GLU A 35 7.89 -0.06 -2.91
CA GLU A 35 8.69 0.99 -2.29
C GLU A 35 8.07 1.41 -0.95
N PRO A 36 8.83 1.39 0.16
CA PRO A 36 8.30 1.72 1.47
C PRO A 36 8.04 3.22 1.59
N ILE A 37 6.84 3.58 2.05
CA ILE A 37 6.50 4.95 2.42
C ILE A 37 6.79 5.09 3.92
N ARG A 38 7.80 5.90 4.25
CA ARG A 38 8.25 6.13 5.62
C ARG A 38 7.84 7.51 6.11
N THR A 39 7.73 7.64 7.42
CA THR A 39 7.53 8.93 8.09
C THR A 39 8.42 8.99 9.33
N ILE A 40 8.68 10.20 9.83
CA ILE A 40 9.43 10.38 11.06
C ILE A 40 8.48 10.09 12.23
N ALA A 41 8.89 9.17 13.12
CA ALA A 41 8.24 8.95 14.39
C ALA A 41 8.81 9.92 15.43
N VAL A 42 7.90 10.63 16.11
CA VAL A 42 8.22 11.53 17.22
C VAL A 42 7.62 10.94 18.48
N HIS A 43 8.46 10.70 19.49
CA HIS A 43 8.05 10.18 20.78
C HIS A 43 9.10 10.57 21.83
N ASP A 44 8.69 10.97 23.02
CA ASP A 44 9.58 11.54 24.05
C ASP A 44 10.68 10.56 24.50
N ALA A 45 10.42 9.25 24.43
CA ALA A 45 11.39 8.21 24.73
C ALA A 45 12.45 8.00 23.62
N LEU A 46 12.27 8.56 22.42
CA LEU A 46 13.24 8.45 21.34
C LEU A 46 14.32 9.51 21.52
N THR A 47 15.58 9.08 21.58
CA THR A 47 16.73 9.99 21.72
C THR A 47 17.19 10.58 20.37
N HIS A 48 16.70 10.04 19.26
CA HIS A 48 17.01 10.44 17.89
C HIS A 48 15.78 10.24 16.99
N PRO A 49 15.67 10.94 15.85
CA PRO A 49 14.60 10.71 14.88
C PRO A 49 14.57 9.23 14.47
N ALA A 50 13.41 8.60 14.64
CA ALA A 50 13.18 7.24 14.16
C ALA A 50 12.29 7.27 12.92
N GLU A 51 12.47 6.28 12.03
CA GLU A 51 11.58 6.10 10.90
C GLU A 51 10.51 5.05 11.20
N GLN A 52 9.27 5.38 10.88
CA GLN A 52 8.15 4.44 10.92
C GLN A 52 7.71 4.11 9.51
N LEU A 53 7.56 2.82 9.23
CA LEU A 53 6.88 2.36 8.01
C LEU A 53 5.39 2.74 8.10
N ARG A 54 4.95 3.62 7.22
CA ARG A 54 3.56 4.09 7.15
C ARG A 54 2.76 3.35 6.08
N GLY A 55 3.41 2.95 5.00
CA GLY A 55 2.74 2.39 3.84
C GLY A 55 3.68 1.85 2.78
N TRP A 56 3.11 1.54 1.63
CA TRP A 56 3.85 1.12 0.43
C TRP A 56 3.29 1.80 -0.81
N SER A 57 4.18 2.14 -1.74
CA SER A 57 3.86 2.38 -3.14
C SER A 57 4.20 1.10 -3.90
N VAL A 58 3.21 0.45 -4.51
CA VAL A 58 3.41 -0.85 -5.16
C VAL A 58 2.95 -0.81 -6.61
N ILE A 59 3.69 -1.50 -7.48
CA ILE A 59 3.32 -1.67 -8.89
C ILE A 59 2.69 -3.05 -9.01
N GLY A 60 1.38 -3.09 -9.30
CA GLY A 60 0.63 -4.32 -9.46
C GLY A 60 0.25 -4.56 -10.92
N ARG A 61 0.40 -5.81 -11.35
CA ARG A 61 -0.08 -6.29 -12.65
C ARG A 61 -1.24 -7.25 -12.41
N ALA A 62 -2.39 -7.01 -13.06
CA ALA A 62 -3.55 -7.89 -12.88
C ALA A 62 -3.21 -9.31 -13.37
N GLU A 63 -3.65 -10.31 -12.61
CA GLU A 63 -3.44 -11.73 -12.98
C GLU A 63 -4.30 -12.13 -14.18
N GLN A 64 -5.49 -11.51 -14.33
CA GLN A 64 -6.43 -11.78 -15.42
C GLN A 64 -6.12 -11.04 -16.71
N ASP A 65 -5.65 -9.79 -16.60
CA ASP A 65 -5.24 -8.96 -17.74
C ASP A 65 -3.81 -8.43 -17.51
N PRO A 66 -2.80 -9.09 -18.09
CA PRO A 66 -1.43 -8.66 -17.93
C PRO A 66 -1.12 -7.27 -18.53
N ALA A 67 -2.03 -6.63 -19.27
CA ALA A 67 -1.89 -5.25 -19.72
C ALA A 67 -2.38 -4.22 -18.67
N ASP A 68 -3.22 -4.63 -17.71
CA ASP A 68 -3.66 -3.79 -16.59
C ASP A 68 -2.55 -3.71 -15.54
N VAL A 69 -1.73 -2.68 -15.65
CA VAL A 69 -0.68 -2.34 -14.68
C VAL A 69 -1.07 -1.05 -13.96
N ARG A 70 -0.98 -1.08 -12.64
CA ARG A 70 -1.39 0.02 -11.76
C ARG A 70 -0.38 0.26 -10.67
N VAL A 71 -0.27 1.51 -10.26
CA VAL A 71 0.44 1.91 -9.05
C VAL A 71 -0.59 2.06 -7.93
N PHE A 72 -0.36 1.42 -6.79
CA PHE A 72 -1.22 1.51 -5.61
C PHE A 72 -0.44 2.12 -4.45
N ARG A 73 -1.04 3.10 -3.77
CA ARG A 73 -0.56 3.61 -2.49
C ARG A 73 -1.41 3.05 -1.38
N VAL A 74 -0.80 2.23 -0.54
CA VAL A 74 -1.47 1.53 0.55
C VAL A 74 -0.88 1.96 1.88
N GLN A 75 -1.73 2.14 2.89
CA GLN A 75 -1.29 2.48 4.24
C GLN A 75 -1.78 1.47 5.25
N ARG A 76 -1.01 1.29 6.31
CA ARG A 76 -1.39 0.41 7.40
C ARG A 76 -2.34 1.17 8.34
N GLN A 77 -3.51 0.60 8.60
CA GLN A 77 -4.46 1.13 9.56
C GLN A 77 -4.86 0.02 10.54
N GLY A 78 -4.35 0.10 11.77
CA GLY A 78 -4.45 -0.99 12.75
C GLY A 78 -3.83 -2.28 12.23
N ALA A 79 -4.62 -3.35 12.17
CA ALA A 79 -4.20 -4.64 11.64
C ALA A 79 -4.33 -4.78 10.11
N GLY A 80 -5.00 -3.84 9.44
CA GLY A 80 -5.34 -3.92 8.01
C GLY A 80 -4.53 -2.99 7.12
N TRP A 81 -4.74 -3.16 5.81
CA TRP A 81 -4.24 -2.27 4.77
C TRP A 81 -5.43 -1.55 4.13
N VAL A 82 -5.24 -0.26 3.90
CA VAL A 82 -6.22 0.59 3.22
C VAL A 82 -5.60 1.18 1.97
N LEU A 83 -6.38 1.22 0.90
CA LEU A 83 -6.01 1.90 -0.33
C LEU A 83 -6.22 3.41 -0.16
N ILE A 84 -5.17 4.19 -0.40
CA ILE A 84 -5.19 5.65 -0.29
C ILE A 84 -5.30 6.31 -1.66
N ALA A 85 -4.63 5.73 -2.65
CA ALA A 85 -4.69 6.18 -4.04
C ALA A 85 -4.28 5.05 -4.98
N PHE A 86 -4.73 5.13 -6.23
CA PHE A 86 -4.26 4.28 -7.30
C PHE A 86 -4.19 5.09 -8.60
N ASP A 87 -3.21 4.78 -9.44
CA ASP A 87 -3.00 5.41 -10.74
C ASP A 87 -2.73 4.32 -11.79
N PRO A 88 -3.10 4.53 -13.07
CA PRO A 88 -2.53 3.73 -14.15
C PRO A 88 -1.01 3.90 -14.17
N ALA A 89 -0.28 2.81 -14.40
CA ALA A 89 1.19 2.82 -14.43
C ALA A 89 1.75 3.43 -15.73
#